data_AF-A0A3A9YUF4-F1
#
_entry.id   AF-A0A3A9YUF4-F1
#
_cell.length_a   1.000
_cell.length_b   1.000
_cell.length_c   1.000
_cell.angle_alpha   90.00
_cell.angle_beta   90.00
_cell.angle_gamma   90.00
#
_symmetry.space_group_name_H-M   'P 1'
#
loop_
_entity.id
_entity.type
_entity.pdbx_description
1 polymer ?
#
loop_
_entity_poly.entity_id
_entity_poly.type
_entity_poly.pdbx_seq_one_letter_code
_entity_poly.pdbx_strand_id
1 'polypeptide(L)' 'MASHRDSLAGGGTVLLIHGGLWEADMDAGRFWAAPGISAGLTRAGFTVLAPNRPVRTSLPTSAAS' A
#
# COMPACT_ATOMS: atom_id res chain seq x y z
N MET A 1 34.86 -16.52 -0.33
CA MET A 1 33.70 -16.13 0.51
C MET A 1 33.15 -14.82 -0.03
N ALA A 2 32.15 -14.89 -0.89
CA ALA A 2 31.45 -13.71 -1.38
C ALA A 2 30.48 -13.24 -0.29
N SER A 3 30.67 -12.01 0.17
CA SER A 3 29.79 -11.37 1.15
C SER A 3 28.41 -11.23 0.51
N HIS A 4 27.42 -11.92 1.06
CA HIS A 4 26.01 -11.84 0.66
C HIS A 4 25.40 -10.52 1.17
N ARG A 5 25.97 -9.39 0.76
CA ARG A 5 25.54 -8.04 1.17
C ARG A 5 25.37 -7.06 -0.01
N ASP A 6 25.48 -7.53 -1.25
CA ASP A 6 25.38 -6.69 -2.45
C ASP A 6 24.16 -7.04 -3.34
N SER A 7 22.97 -7.24 -2.77
CA SER A 7 21.74 -7.43 -3.59
C SER A 7 20.50 -6.69 -3.09
N LEU A 8 20.67 -5.63 -2.29
CA LEU A 8 19.61 -4.66 -2.03
C LEU A 8 19.83 -3.35 -2.79
N ALA A 9 20.43 -3.41 -3.99
CA ALA A 9 20.02 -2.46 -5.01
C ALA A 9 18.54 -2.74 -5.24
N GLY A 10 17.65 -1.93 -4.64
CA GLY A 10 16.22 -2.12 -4.71
C GLY A 10 15.81 -2.29 -6.18
N GLY A 11 15.34 -3.49 -6.53
CA GLY A 11 14.85 -3.82 -7.86
C GLY A 11 13.51 -4.56 -7.81
N GLY A 12 12.94 -4.70 -6.62
CA GLY A 12 11.65 -5.33 -6.40
C GLY A 12 10.49 -4.34 -6.46
N THR A 13 9.30 -4.85 -6.72
CA THR A 13 8.05 -4.10 -6.56
C THR A 13 7.45 -4.36 -5.18
N VAL A 14 7.03 -3.31 -4.50
CA VAL A 14 6.34 -3.36 -3.20
C VAL A 14 4.92 -2.85 -3.38
N LEU A 15 3.94 -3.67 -2.99
CA LEU A 15 2.52 -3.28 -2.93
C LEU A 15 2.16 -2.92 -1.48
N LEU A 16 1.75 -1.68 -1.26
CA LEU A 16 1.30 -1.18 0.04
C LEU A 16 -0.23 -1.19 0.10
N ILE A 17 -0.77 -1.92 1.08
CA ILE A 17 -2.21 -1.98 1.35
C ILE A 17 -2.47 -1.19 2.63
N HIS A 18 -3.15 -0.04 2.50
CA HIS A 18 -3.49 0.77 3.67
C HIS A 18 -4.51 0.09 4.58
N GLY A 19 -4.40 0.37 5.89
CA GLY A 19 -5.35 -0.08 6.90
C GLY A 19 -6.65 0.73 6.90
N GLY A 20 -7.49 0.47 7.90
CA GLY A 20 -8.81 1.08 8.09
C GLY A 20 -9.96 0.06 7.97
N LEU A 21 -11.05 0.30 8.69
CA LEU A 21 -12.34 -0.38 8.56
C LEU A 21 -13.20 0.22 7.44
N TRP A 22 -12.60 0.53 6.28
CA TRP A 22 -13.28 1.03 5.07
C TRP A 22 -13.90 2.43 5.22
N GLU A 23 -13.31 3.27 6.04
CA GLU A 23 -13.68 4.65 6.26
C GLU A 23 -13.45 5.45 4.97
N ALA A 24 -14.45 6.24 4.58
CA ALA A 24 -14.45 6.96 3.31
C ALA A 24 -13.26 7.94 3.15
N ASP A 25 -12.77 8.49 4.27
CA ASP A 25 -11.68 9.45 4.28
C ASP A 25 -10.29 8.82 4.45
N MET A 26 -10.21 7.48 4.60
CA MET A 26 -8.92 6.77 4.72
C MET A 26 -8.43 6.29 3.36
N ASP A 27 -7.29 6.86 2.95
CA ASP A 27 -6.64 6.59 1.67
C ASP A 27 -5.14 6.27 1.82
N ALA A 28 -4.55 5.81 0.73
CA ALA A 28 -3.11 5.53 0.65
C ALA A 28 -2.25 6.78 0.90
N GLY A 29 -2.77 7.97 0.62
CA GLY A 29 -2.08 9.23 0.86
C GLY A 29 -1.78 9.43 2.35
N ARG A 30 -2.80 9.25 3.20
CA ARG A 30 -2.68 9.42 4.66
C ARG A 30 -1.78 8.36 5.30
N PHE A 31 -1.84 7.12 4.83
CA PHE A 31 -1.02 6.04 5.39
C PHE A 31 0.43 6.07 4.89
N TRP A 32 0.66 6.38 3.60
CA TRP A 32 1.94 6.10 2.95
C TRP A 32 2.65 7.31 2.36
N ALA A 33 1.91 8.32 1.89
CA ALA A 33 2.49 9.51 1.28
C ALA A 33 2.84 10.56 2.34
N ALA A 34 1.85 10.98 3.15
CA ALA A 34 2.04 12.00 4.18
C ALA A 34 3.13 11.63 5.21
N PRO A 35 3.27 10.36 5.64
CA PRO A 35 4.37 9.96 6.52
C PRO A 35 5.72 9.75 5.81
N GLY A 36 5.76 9.79 4.47
CA GLY A 36 6.97 9.63 3.69
C GLY A 36 7.44 8.19 3.45
N ILE A 37 6.62 7.18 3.78
CA ILE A 37 6.98 5.75 3.63
C ILE A 37 7.23 5.39 2.16
N SER A 38 6.32 5.79 1.27
CA SER A 38 6.45 5.56 -0.18
C SER A 38 7.73 6.20 -0.75
N ALA A 39 8.04 7.43 -0.32
CA ALA A 39 9.24 8.14 -0.72
C ALA A 39 10.52 7.50 -0.19
N GLY A 40 10.50 6.95 1.03
CA GLY A 40 11.62 6.22 1.62
C GLY A 40 11.93 4.92 0.86
N LEU A 41 10.89 4.13 0.55
CA LEU A 41 11.02 2.90 -0.22
C LEU A 41 11.50 3.15 -1.66
N THR A 42 10.98 4.21 -2.30
CA THR A 42 11.44 4.63 -3.63
C THR A 42 12.92 5.02 -3.60
N ARG A 43 13.35 5.79 -2.59
CA ARG A 43 14.76 6.15 -2.40
C ARG A 43 15.67 4.94 -2.12
N ALA A 44 15.13 3.87 -1.55
CA ALA A 44 15.83 2.60 -1.37
C ALA A 44 15.86 1.74 -2.64
N GLY A 45 15.28 2.20 -3.76
CA GLY A 45 15.28 1.55 -5.06
C GLY A 45 14.02 0.73 -5.39
N PHE A 46 13.04 0.64 -4.50
CA PHE A 46 11.83 -0.14 -4.80
C PHE A 46 10.89 0.59 -5.75
N THR A 47 10.24 -0.15 -6.65
CA THR A 47 9.03 0.33 -7.32
C THR A 47 7.87 0.20 -6.34
N VAL A 48 7.20 1.29 -6.00
CA VAL A 48 6.13 1.30 -4.99
C VAL A 48 4.77 1.46 -5.65
N LEU A 49 3.86 0.52 -5.38
CA LEU A 49 2.44 0.60 -5.73
C LEU A 49 1.63 0.79 -4.44
N ALA A 50 0.81 1.83 -4.39
CA ALA A 50 -0.02 2.14 -3.22
C ALA A 50 -1.43 2.61 -3.64
N PRO A 51 -2.22 1.76 -4.33
CA PRO A 51 -3.57 2.13 -4.73
C PRO A 51 -4.51 2.24 -3.52
N ASN A 52 -5.51 3.10 -3.62
CA ASN A 52 -6.60 3.14 -2.65
C ASN A 52 -7.42 1.86 -2.70
N ARG A 53 -7.78 1.33 -1.53
CA ARG A 53 -8.70 0.20 -1.40
C ARG A 53 -10.12 0.69 -1.70
N PRO A 54 -10.89 0.00 -2.56
CA PRO A 54 -12.29 0.36 -2.79
C PRO A 54 -13.06 0.36 -1.48
N VAL A 55 -13.92 1.34 -1.23
CA VAL A 55 -14.82 1.29 -0.06
C VAL A 55 -15.78 0.11 -0.23
N ARG A 56 -16.01 -0.69 0.83
CA ARG A 56 -17.04 -1.73 0.79
C ARG A 56 -18.39 -1.05 0.60
N THR A 57 -18.96 -1.19 -0.59
CA THR A 57 -20.41 -1.08 -0.77
C THR A 57 -21.04 -2.23 0.01
N SER A 58 -21.95 -1.91 0.95
CA SER A 58 -22.83 -2.93 1.49
C SER A 58 -23.60 -3.57 0.34
N LEU A 59 -23.72 -4.90 0.36
CA LEU A 59 -24.60 -5.61 -0.57
C LEU A 59 -26.01 -5.01 -0.47
N PRO A 60 -26.77 -4.92 -1.57
CA PRO A 60 -28.18 -4.58 -1.47
C PRO A 60 -28.83 -5.62 -0.55
N THR A 61 -29.48 -5.15 0.52
CA THR A 61 -30.34 -6.00 1.35
C THR A 61 -31.27 -6.75 0.40
N SER A 62 -31.14 -8.08 0.35
CA SER A 62 -32.15 -8.90 -0.31
C SER A 62 -33.47 -8.57 0.37
N ALA A 63 -34.44 -8.10 -0.42
CA ALA A 63 -35.80 -7.89 0.06
C ALA A 63 -36.25 -9.19 0.75
N ALA A 64 -36.66 -9.06 2.00
CA ALA A 64 -37.34 -10.11 2.73
C ALA A 64 -38.45 -10.68 1.83
N SER A 65 -38.46 -12.00 1.68
CA SER A 65 -39.63 -12.75 1.25
C SER A 65 -40.18 -13.49 2.45
#